data_AF-A0A0K8RNF3-F1
#
_entry.id   AF-A0A0K8RNF3-F1
#
_cell.length_a   1.000
_cell.length_b   1.000
_cell.length_c   1.000
_cell.angle_alpha   90.00
_cell.angle_beta   90.00
_cell.angle_gamma   90.00
#
_symmetry.space_group_name_H-M   'P 1'
#
loop_
_entity.id
_entity.type
_entity.pdbx_description
1 polymer ?
#
loop_
_entity_poly.entity_id
_entity_poly.type
_entity_poly.pdbx_seq_one_letter_code
_entity_poly.pdbx_strand_id
1 'polypeptide(L)' 'FLQERTPGSQLELTEFKVQQLRGVTVAMHGLKLLSKVFNKLLAELTNLFEVQIKDAIEKKIREGVAVQIRKLNNITFF' A
#
# COMPACT_ATOMS: atom_id res chain seq x y z
N PHE A 1 -42.48 11.58 9.17
CA PHE A 1 -42.10 10.45 8.28
C PHE A 1 -40.77 9.91 8.77
N LEU A 2 -40.75 8.66 9.23
CA LEU A 2 -39.53 7.96 9.65
C LEU A 2 -38.71 7.68 8.39
N GLN A 3 -37.49 8.19 8.34
CA GLN A 3 -36.56 7.91 7.24
C GLN A 3 -36.04 6.48 7.42
N GLU A 4 -36.46 5.58 6.55
CA GLU A 4 -35.95 4.22 6.48
C GLU A 4 -34.44 4.27 6.21
N ARG A 5 -33.63 3.81 7.17
CA ARG A 5 -32.21 3.56 6.94
C ARG A 5 -32.11 2.41 5.94
N THR A 6 -31.78 2.71 4.68
CA THR A 6 -31.52 1.70 3.66
C THR A 6 -30.30 0.88 4.10
N PRO A 7 -30.45 -0.42 4.39
CA PRO A 7 -29.31 -1.28 4.70
C PRO A 7 -28.48 -1.43 3.42
N GLY A 8 -27.22 -0.99 3.44
CA GLY A 8 -26.34 -0.95 2.25
C GLY A 8 -25.81 0.44 1.87
N SER A 9 -26.05 1.47 2.67
CA SER A 9 -25.69 2.85 2.34
C SER A 9 -24.30 3.30 2.83
N GLN A 10 -23.57 2.50 3.60
CA GLN A 10 -22.25 2.90 4.10
C GLN A 10 -21.19 2.85 3.00
N LEU A 11 -20.35 3.90 2.94
CA LEU A 11 -19.15 3.88 2.11
C LEU A 11 -18.21 2.77 2.60
N GLU A 12 -17.67 2.00 1.67
CA GLU A 12 -16.72 0.91 1.94
C GLU A 12 -15.59 0.93 0.90
N LEU A 13 -14.35 0.69 1.36
CA LEU A 13 -13.20 0.49 0.47
C LEU A 13 -13.14 -0.99 0.09
N THR A 14 -13.52 -1.30 -1.14
CA THR A 14 -13.51 -2.69 -1.64
C THR A 14 -12.11 -3.14 -2.07
N GLU A 15 -11.33 -2.26 -2.69
CA GLU A 15 -9.97 -2.57 -3.11
C GLU A 15 -9.05 -1.34 -3.11
N PHE A 16 -7.80 -1.54 -2.68
CA PHE A 16 -6.71 -0.61 -2.90
C PHE A 16 -5.43 -1.39 -3.19
N LYS A 17 -4.85 -1.22 -4.37
CA LYS A 17 -3.60 -1.87 -4.77
C LYS A 17 -2.63 -0.87 -5.38
N VAL A 18 -1.38 -0.94 -4.97
CA VAL A 18 -0.28 -0.23 -5.59
C VAL A 18 0.19 -1.07 -6.78
N GLN A 19 0.05 -0.54 -7.99
CA GLN A 19 0.35 -1.31 -9.20
C GLN A 19 1.86 -1.55 -9.38
N GLN A 20 2.67 -0.48 -9.40
CA GLN A 20 4.12 -0.56 -9.55
C GLN A 20 4.77 0.65 -8.88
N LEU A 21 5.89 0.43 -8.18
CA LEU A 21 6.78 1.49 -7.73
C LEU A 21 7.82 1.72 -8.83
N ARG A 22 7.89 2.93 -9.39
CA ARG A 22 8.88 3.29 -10.41
C ARG A 22 9.97 4.16 -9.79
N GLY A 23 11.21 3.93 -10.23
CA GLY A 23 12.36 4.75 -9.81
C GLY A 23 12.94 4.39 -8.43
N VAL A 24 12.66 3.20 -7.90
CA VAL A 24 13.30 2.71 -6.67
C VAL A 24 14.70 2.21 -7.02
N THR A 25 15.71 2.71 -6.33
CA THR A 25 17.10 2.24 -6.47
C THR A 25 17.60 1.78 -5.11
N VAL A 26 18.07 0.54 -5.02
CA VAL A 26 18.80 0.04 -3.86
C VAL A 26 20.29 0.23 -4.13
N ALA A 27 21.01 0.77 -3.15
CA ALA A 27 22.47 0.86 -3.18
C ALA A 27 23.05 0.00 -2.06
N MET A 28 23.98 -0.90 -2.41
CA MET A 28 24.71 -1.73 -1.45
C MET A 28 26.17 -1.31 -1.40
N HIS A 29 26.68 -1.07 -0.20
CA HIS A 29 28.09 -0.76 0.04
C HIS A 29 28.76 -1.91 0.81
N GLY A 30 30.07 -2.12 0.60
CA GLY A 30 30.88 -3.02 1.43
C GLY A 30 31.04 -4.47 0.95
N LEU A 31 30.39 -4.88 -0.14
CA LEU A 31 30.57 -6.22 -0.72
C LEU A 31 31.73 -6.21 -1.73
N LYS A 32 32.92 -6.69 -1.32
CA LYS A 32 34.02 -7.03 -2.24
C LYS A 32 33.73 -8.37 -2.93
N LEU A 33 32.85 -8.39 -3.93
CA LEU A 33 32.47 -9.61 -4.65
C LEU A 33 32.64 -9.45 -6.17
N LEU A 34 32.86 -10.58 -6.85
CA LEU A 34 32.85 -10.66 -8.31
C LEU A 34 31.55 -10.06 -8.86
N SER A 35 31.66 -9.12 -9.80
CA SER A 35 30.58 -8.25 -10.27
C SER A 35 29.27 -8.97 -10.62
N LYS A 36 29.34 -10.20 -11.16
CA LYS A 36 28.14 -11.00 -11.51
C LYS A 36 27.31 -11.41 -10.30
N VAL A 37 27.95 -11.84 -9.20
CA VAL A 37 27.24 -12.24 -7.97
C VAL A 37 26.64 -11.03 -7.29
N PHE A 38 27.39 -9.93 -7.24
CA PHE A 38 26.92 -8.66 -6.68
C PHE A 38 25.69 -8.13 -7.44
N ASN A 39 25.73 -8.12 -8.77
CA ASN A 39 24.61 -7.66 -9.59
C ASN A 39 23.35 -8.52 -9.40
N LYS A 40 23.51 -9.84 -9.27
CA LYS A 40 22.39 -10.74 -9.01
C LYS A 40 21.77 -10.49 -7.63
N LEU A 41 22.61 -10.37 -6.59
CA LEU A 41 22.16 -10.07 -5.24
C LEU A 41 21.46 -8.70 -5.17
N LEU A 42 21.99 -7.69 -5.87
CA LEU A 42 21.38 -6.36 -5.94
C LEU A 42 19.98 -6.40 -6.57
N ALA A 43 19.81 -7.16 -7.66
CA ALA A 43 18.51 -7.32 -8.31
C ALA A 43 17.51 -8.04 -7.40
N GLU A 44 17.93 -9.13 -6.74
CA GLU A 44 17.08 -9.86 -5.79
C GLU A 44 16.64 -8.98 -4.61
N LEU A 45 17.55 -8.17 -4.07
CA LEU A 45 17.24 -7.24 -2.98
C LEU A 45 16.37 -6.07 -3.44
N THR A 46 16.58 -5.55 -4.64
CA THR A 46 15.71 -4.51 -5.21
C THR A 46 14.28 -5.02 -5.34
N ASN A 47 14.09 -6.24 -5.86
CA ASN A 47 12.76 -6.85 -5.95
C ASN A 47 12.13 -7.06 -4.58
N LEU A 48 12.89 -7.59 -3.60
CA LEU A 48 12.39 -7.80 -2.24
C LEU A 48 12.02 -6.47 -1.56
N PHE A 49 12.81 -5.42 -1.78
CA PHE A 49 12.57 -4.08 -1.26
C PHE A 49 11.33 -3.45 -1.90
N GLU A 50 11.15 -3.57 -3.22
CA GLU A 50 9.95 -3.10 -3.92
C GLU A 50 8.68 -3.74 -3.36
N VAL A 51 8.68 -5.07 -3.13
CA VAL A 51 7.54 -5.78 -2.55
C VAL A 51 7.25 -5.29 -1.12
N GLN A 52 8.27 -5.17 -0.28
CA GLN A 52 8.08 -4.72 1.11
C GLN A 52 7.56 -3.28 1.20
N ILE A 53 8.08 -2.36 0.38
CA ILE A 53 7.58 -0.98 0.35
C ILE A 53 6.14 -0.96 -0.15
N LYS A 54 5.85 -1.71 -1.22
CA LYS A 54 4.50 -1.79 -1.77
C LYS A 54 3.49 -2.22 -0.70
N ASP A 55 3.77 -3.30 0.01
CA ASP A 55 2.89 -3.83 1.06
C ASP A 55 2.74 -2.83 2.22
N ALA A 56 3.82 -2.16 2.61
CA ALA A 56 3.79 -1.14 3.67
C ALA A 56 2.93 0.07 3.28
N ILE A 57 3.08 0.56 2.05
CA ILE A 57 2.27 1.67 1.50
C ILE A 57 0.80 1.26 1.41
N GLU A 58 0.51 0.08 0.86
CA GLU A 58 -0.87 -0.42 0.74
C GLU A 58 -1.56 -0.50 2.10
N LYS A 59 -0.87 -1.07 3.10
CA LYS A 59 -1.38 -1.14 4.46
C LYS A 59 -1.67 0.25 5.03
N LYS A 60 -0.72 1.18 4.92
CA LYS A 60 -0.87 2.53 5.48
C LYS A 60 -1.97 3.34 4.82
N ILE A 61 -2.11 3.24 3.50
CA ILE A 61 -3.19 3.94 2.78
C ILE A 61 -4.54 3.32 3.14
N ARG A 62 -4.66 1.99 3.19
CA ARG A 62 -5.91 1.32 3.62
C ARG A 62 -6.33 1.75 5.03
N GLU A 63 -5.39 1.80 5.98
CA GLU A 63 -5.63 2.32 7.34
C GLU A 63 -6.16 3.76 7.30
N GLY A 64 -5.50 4.65 6.55
CA GLY A 64 -5.90 6.05 6.41
C GLY A 64 -7.27 6.22 5.78
N VAL A 65 -7.55 5.50 4.69
CA VAL A 65 -8.85 5.53 4.00
C VAL A 65 -9.96 5.01 4.89
N ALA A 66 -9.74 3.92 5.65
CA ALA A 66 -10.74 3.40 6.58
C ALA A 66 -11.15 4.44 7.64
N VAL A 67 -10.20 5.24 8.13
CA VAL A 67 -10.49 6.34 9.07
C VAL A 67 -11.36 7.41 8.41
N GLN A 68 -11.05 7.81 7.17
CA GLN A 68 -11.84 8.82 6.46
C GLN A 68 -13.25 8.31 6.13
N ILE A 69 -13.38 7.07 5.67
CA ILE A 69 -14.66 6.43 5.41
C ILE A 69 -15.55 6.42 6.66
N ARG A 70 -15.00 6.05 7.83
CA ARG A 70 -15.75 6.09 9.09
C ARG A 70 -16.24 7.50 9.41
N LYS A 71 -15.39 8.53 9.23
CA LYS A 71 -15.80 9.93 9.44
C LYS A 71 -16.93 10.33 8.52
N LEU A 72 -16.84 10.00 7.22
CA LEU A 72 -17.87 10.33 6.24
C LEU A 72 -19.19 9.59 6.52
N ASN A 73 -19.13 8.30 6.84
CA ASN A 73 -20.31 7.54 7.23
C ASN A 73 -20.98 8.11 8.50
N ASN A 74 -20.19 8.66 9.43
CA ASN A 74 -20.71 9.33 10.62
C ASN A 74 -21.31 10.72 10.37
N ILE A 75 -21.12 11.31 9.19
CA ILE A 75 -21.74 12.60 8.83
C ILE A 75 -23.00 12.35 7.99
N THR A 76 -22.93 11.40 7.05
CA THR A 76 -23.97 11.19 6.05
C THR A 76 -25.16 10.37 6.55
N PHE A 77 -24.98 9.54 7.58
CA PHE A 77 -26.01 8.58 8.05
C PHE A 77 -26.53 8.83 9.47
N PHE A 78 -26.27 10.01 10.03
CA PHE A 78 -26.94 10.54 11.22
C PHE A 78 -28.02 11.53 10.79
#